data_AF-A0A5B0LY07-F1
#
_entry.id   AF-A0A5B0LY07-F1
#
_cell.length_a   1.000
_cell.length_b   1.000
_cell.length_c   1.000
_cell.angle_alpha   90.00
_cell.angle_beta   90.00
_cell.angle_gamma   90.00
#
_symmetry.space_group_name_H-M   'P 1'
#
loop_
_entity.id
_entity.type
_entity.pdbx_description
1 polymer ?
#
loop_
_entity_poly.entity_id
_entity_poly.type
_entity_poly.pdbx_seq_one_letter_code
_entity_poly.pdbx_strand_id
1 'polypeptide(L)'
;MCTGSGIGAVASTCIQNENWFLIWIGPNLENTYGEEIMQLICGKIPESRRLIWDTRGPLGRPDVVRLLHDTYKYWDAEVTLFVGSPEMNSNVLQSCRALKIPVFGSIWDA
;
A
#
# COMPACT_ATOMS: atom_id res chain seq x y z
N MET A 1 2.21 2.67 -0.05
CA MET A 1 1.16 1.76 -0.55
C MET A 1 1.77 0.76 -1.51
N CYS A 2 1.43 -0.51 -1.39
CA CYS A 2 1.85 -1.55 -2.32
C CYS A 2 0.73 -2.55 -2.62
N THR A 3 0.83 -3.24 -3.76
CA THR A 3 -0.09 -4.31 -4.11
C THR A 3 0.61 -5.64 -4.34
N GLY A 4 -0.01 -6.73 -3.89
CA GLY A 4 0.53 -8.08 -4.04
C GLY A 4 1.98 -8.16 -3.53
N SER A 5 2.89 -8.63 -4.39
CA SER A 5 4.30 -8.87 -4.05
C SER A 5 5.09 -7.60 -3.78
N GLY A 6 4.55 -6.42 -4.08
CA GLY A 6 5.15 -5.15 -3.72
C GLY A 6 5.43 -5.00 -2.22
N ILE A 7 4.81 -5.81 -1.36
CA ILE A 7 5.14 -5.91 0.06
C ILE A 7 6.63 -6.20 0.31
N GLY A 8 7.27 -7.00 -0.56
CA GLY A 8 8.69 -7.33 -0.45
C GLY A 8 9.61 -6.11 -0.58
N ALA A 9 9.15 -5.05 -1.26
CA ALA A 9 9.92 -3.81 -1.42
C ALA A 9 9.71 -2.81 -0.28
N VAL A 10 8.58 -2.86 0.43
CA VAL A 10 8.17 -1.80 1.38
C VAL A 10 8.12 -2.25 2.84
N ALA A 11 8.02 -3.56 3.11
CA ALA A 11 7.82 -4.09 4.45
C ALA A 11 8.95 -3.70 5.42
N SER A 12 10.21 -3.87 5.01
CA SER A 12 11.37 -3.58 5.86
C SER A 12 11.40 -2.12 6.31
N THR A 13 11.18 -1.18 5.39
CA THR A 13 11.11 0.26 5.69
C THR A 13 10.01 0.56 6.70
N CYS A 14 8.81 0.02 6.49
CA CYS A 14 7.67 0.25 7.39
C CYS A 14 7.88 -0.41 8.76
N ILE A 15 8.57 -1.55 8.83
CA ILE A 15 8.91 -2.21 10.10
C ILE A 15 9.96 -1.41 10.87
N GLN A 16 10.98 -0.89 10.19
CA GLN A 16 12.13 -0.23 10.81
C GLN A 16 11.89 1.24 11.16
N ASN A 17 10.86 1.88 10.58
CA ASN A 17 10.59 3.30 10.75
C ASN A 17 9.13 3.55 11.12
N GLU A 18 8.90 4.19 12.27
CA GLU A 18 7.57 4.44 12.83
C GLU A 18 6.79 5.55 12.10
N ASN A 19 7.50 6.45 11.40
CA ASN A 19 6.89 7.57 10.66
C ASN A 19 6.23 7.14 9.34
N TRP A 20 6.25 5.84 9.01
CA TRP A 20 5.67 5.30 7.78
C TRP A 20 4.34 4.61 8.03
N PHE A 21 3.36 4.91 7.17
CA PHE A 21 2.08 4.22 7.10
C PHE A 21 2.12 3.16 5.97
N LEU A 22 1.81 1.90 6.31
CA LEU A 22 1.72 0.82 5.34
C LEU A 22 0.29 0.68 4.82
N ILE A 23 0.11 0.68 3.50
CA ILE A 23 -1.12 0.17 2.87
C ILE A 23 -0.74 -1.00 1.98
N TRP A 24 -1.28 -2.19 2.27
CA TRP A 24 -1.04 -3.39 1.49
C TRP A 24 -2.34 -3.98 0.97
N ILE A 25 -2.46 -4.07 -0.36
CA ILE A 25 -3.68 -4.54 -1.05
C ILE A 25 -3.35 -5.81 -1.83
N GLY A 26 -4.16 -6.84 -1.74
CA GLY A 26 -3.99 -8.03 -2.59
C GLY A 26 -5.14 -9.03 -2.48
N PRO A 27 -5.21 -10.03 -3.36
CA PRO A 27 -6.21 -11.08 -3.27
C PRO A 27 -5.73 -12.23 -2.37
N ASN A 28 -6.56 -12.69 -1.44
CA ASN A 28 -6.27 -13.85 -0.58
C ASN A 28 -4.87 -13.75 0.06
N LEU A 29 -4.59 -12.66 0.77
CA LEU A 29 -3.24 -12.30 1.20
C LEU A 29 -2.59 -13.39 2.06
N GLU A 30 -3.30 -13.88 3.08
CA GLU A 30 -2.78 -14.93 3.97
C GLU A 30 -2.52 -16.25 3.23
N ASN A 31 -3.42 -16.67 2.35
CA ASN A 31 -3.21 -17.88 1.54
C ASN A 31 -2.05 -17.72 0.54
N THR A 32 -1.78 -16.50 0.08
CA THR A 32 -0.75 -16.22 -0.94
C THR A 32 0.63 -16.05 -0.34
N TYR A 33 0.73 -15.35 0.80
CA TYR A 33 2.01 -14.98 1.43
C TYR A 33 2.32 -15.78 2.70
N GLY A 34 1.36 -16.56 3.20
CA GLY A 34 1.49 -17.38 4.39
C GLY A 34 1.25 -16.61 5.69
N GLU A 35 0.91 -17.37 6.72
CA GLU A 35 0.67 -16.85 8.07
C GLU A 35 1.91 -16.13 8.64
N GLU A 36 3.12 -16.63 8.35
CA GLU A 36 4.38 -16.05 8.84
C GLU A 36 4.56 -14.59 8.40
N ILE A 37 4.28 -14.28 7.13
CA ILE A 37 4.36 -12.90 6.62
C ILE A 37 3.26 -12.04 7.23
N MET A 38 2.05 -12.58 7.35
CA MET A 38 0.94 -11.86 8.00
C MET A 38 1.25 -11.52 9.45
N GLN A 39 1.76 -12.48 10.22
CA GLN A 39 2.17 -12.29 11.61
C GLN A 39 3.34 -11.31 11.74
N LEU A 40 4.32 -11.37 10.83
CA LEU A 40 5.42 -10.40 10.80
C LEU A 40 4.90 -8.96 10.62
N ILE A 41 4.04 -8.74 9.62
CA ILE A 41 3.49 -7.41 9.34
C ILE A 41 2.58 -6.94 10.48
N CYS A 42 1.62 -7.76 10.90
CA CYS A 42 0.65 -7.40 11.94
C CYS A 42 1.30 -7.26 13.32
N GLY A 43 2.35 -8.02 13.61
CA GLY A 43 3.05 -7.99 14.89
C GLY A 43 4.12 -6.89 15.00
N LYS A 44 4.67 -6.41 13.87
CA LYS A 44 5.70 -5.35 13.87
C LYS A 44 5.16 -3.97 13.50
N ILE A 45 4.03 -3.90 12.81
CA ILE A 45 3.41 -2.63 12.40
C ILE A 45 2.04 -2.51 13.09
N PRO A 46 1.85 -1.54 14.01
CA PRO A 46 0.60 -1.37 14.74
C PRO A 46 -0.52 -0.86 13.83
N GLU A 47 -1.77 -1.19 14.17
CA GLU A 47 -2.98 -0.82 13.41
C GLU A 47 -3.13 0.68 13.15
N SER A 48 -2.62 1.51 14.05
CA SER A 48 -2.61 2.97 13.87
C SER A 48 -1.86 3.44 12.63
N ARG A 49 -0.93 2.63 12.09
CA ARG A 49 -0.12 2.94 10.92
C ARG A 49 -0.06 1.83 9.86
N ARG A 50 -1.04 0.92 9.85
CA ARG A 50 -1.20 -0.07 8.78
C ARG A 50 -2.63 -0.22 8.33
N LEU A 51 -2.79 -0.51 7.05
CA LEU A 51 -4.03 -0.93 6.44
C LEU A 51 -3.74 -2.12 5.52
N ILE A 52 -4.35 -3.26 5.82
CA ILE A 52 -4.24 -4.49 5.02
C ILE A 52 -5.61 -4.73 4.38
N TRP A 53 -5.65 -4.82 3.06
CA TRP A 53 -6.89 -4.95 2.29
C TRP A 53 -6.88 -6.21 1.44
N ASP A 54 -7.67 -7.21 1.86
CA ASP A 54 -7.91 -8.40 1.07
C ASP A 54 -9.04 -8.18 0.06
N THR A 55 -8.70 -8.16 -1.23
CA THR A 55 -9.65 -7.91 -2.33
C THR A 55 -10.61 -9.07 -2.61
N ARG A 56 -10.38 -10.24 -2.02
CA ARG A 56 -11.30 -11.40 -2.04
C ARG A 56 -12.17 -11.46 -0.79
N GLY A 57 -11.93 -10.58 0.18
CA GLY A 57 -12.80 -10.37 1.34
C GLY A 57 -14.14 -9.72 0.97
N PRO A 58 -15.02 -9.51 1.96
CA PRO A 58 -16.39 -9.02 1.75
C PRO A 58 -16.47 -7.59 1.17
N LEU A 59 -15.41 -6.79 1.31
CA LEU A 59 -15.33 -5.43 0.79
C LEU A 59 -14.92 -5.37 -0.70
N GLY A 60 -14.46 -6.49 -1.28
CA GLY A 60 -14.02 -6.55 -2.67
C GLY A 60 -12.80 -5.67 -2.98
N ARG A 61 -12.65 -5.28 -4.25
CA ARG A 61 -11.56 -4.41 -4.70
C ARG A 61 -11.82 -2.96 -4.26
N PRO A 62 -10.85 -2.28 -3.60
CA PRO A 62 -11.02 -0.89 -3.21
C PRO A 62 -10.84 0.04 -4.41
N ASP A 63 -11.36 1.26 -4.28
CA ASP A 63 -10.83 2.40 -5.03
C ASP A 63 -9.45 2.76 -4.46
N VAL A 64 -8.40 2.37 -5.18
CA VAL A 64 -7.01 2.52 -4.76
C VAL A 64 -6.62 3.99 -4.59
N VAL A 65 -7.10 4.87 -5.48
CA VAL A 65 -6.77 6.30 -5.45
C VAL A 65 -7.42 6.95 -4.24
N ARG A 66 -8.70 6.66 -4.01
CA ARG A 66 -9.40 7.17 -2.84
C ARG A 66 -8.77 6.68 -1.54
N LEU A 67 -8.46 5.38 -1.46
CA LEU A 67 -7.82 4.80 -0.28
C LEU A 67 -6.46 5.47 0.03
N LEU A 68 -5.66 5.74 -1.01
CA LEU A 68 -4.39 6.45 -0.89
C LEU A 68 -4.61 7.90 -0.43
N HIS A 69 -5.54 8.62 -1.03
CA HIS A 69 -5.87 10.01 -0.65
C HIS A 69 -6.34 10.12 0.79
N ASP A 70 -7.29 9.28 1.20
CA ASP A 70 -7.88 9.33 2.54
C ASP A 70 -6.84 8.99 3.60
N THR A 71 -5.96 8.01 3.31
CA THR A 71 -4.85 7.65 4.21
C THR A 71 -3.76 8.72 4.24
N TYR A 72 -3.43 9.34 3.09
CA TYR A 72 -2.49 10.45 3.00
C TYR A 72 -2.91 11.61 3.90
N LYS A 73 -4.21 11.96 3.88
CA LYS A 73 -4.79 12.99 4.74
C LYS A 73 -4.85 12.58 6.21
N TYR A 74 -5.26 11.34 6.49
CA TYR A 74 -5.32 10.82 7.86
C TYR A 74 -3.95 10.80 8.53
N TRP A 75 -2.91 10.37 7.81
CA TRP A 75 -1.55 10.27 8.32
C TRP A 75 -0.80 11.61 8.31
N ASP A 76 -1.36 12.63 7.66
CA ASP A 76 -0.67 13.89 7.35
C ASP A 76 0.70 13.66 6.70
N ALA A 77 0.72 12.78 5.69
CA ALA A 77 1.97 12.35 5.09
C ALA A 77 2.62 13.48 4.26
N GLU A 78 3.94 13.56 4.28
CA GLU A 78 4.69 14.49 3.42
C GLU A 78 4.75 14.00 1.97
N VAL A 79 4.82 12.67 1.79
CA VAL A 79 4.93 12.02 0.48
C VAL A 79 4.35 10.61 0.51
N THR A 80 3.93 10.12 -0.66
CA THR A 80 3.47 8.74 -0.84
C THR A 80 4.39 7.97 -1.78
N LEU A 81 4.53 6.67 -1.52
CA LEU A 81 5.15 5.71 -2.42
C LEU A 81 4.08 4.71 -2.89
N PHE A 82 4.05 4.39 -4.18
CA PHE A 82 3.16 3.40 -4.75
C PHE A 82 3.95 2.32 -5.48
N VAL A 83 3.73 1.06 -5.10
CA VAL A 83 4.33 -0.12 -5.75
C VAL A 83 3.21 -1.05 -6.21
N GLY A 84 2.91 -1.04 -7.50
CA GLY A 84 1.88 -1.89 -8.10
C GLY A 84 2.05 -1.98 -9.61
N SER A 85 1.17 -2.74 -10.28
CA SER A 85 1.25 -3.02 -11.72
C SER A 85 1.37 -1.76 -12.59
N PRO A 86 1.90 -1.85 -13.83
CA PRO A 86 2.11 -0.68 -14.68
C PRO A 86 0.83 0.16 -14.87
N GLU A 87 -0.30 -0.50 -15.12
CA GLU A 87 -1.60 0.15 -15.30
C GLU A 87 -2.05 0.90 -14.05
N MET A 88 -2.03 0.24 -12.88
CA MET A 88 -2.38 0.88 -11.61
C MET A 88 -1.42 2.01 -11.27
N ASN A 89 -0.12 1.84 -11.52
CA ASN A 89 0.89 2.86 -11.27
C ASN A 89 0.63 4.12 -12.10
N SER A 90 0.35 3.96 -13.40
CA SER A 90 -0.02 5.08 -14.27
C SER A 90 -1.28 5.81 -13.78
N ASN A 91 -2.33 5.06 -13.43
CA ASN A 91 -3.57 5.63 -12.90
C ASN A 91 -3.36 6.38 -11.58
N VAL A 92 -2.60 5.82 -10.65
CA VAL A 92 -2.27 6.45 -9.37
C VAL A 92 -1.47 7.73 -9.57
N LEU A 93 -0.43 7.70 -10.41
CA LEU A 93 0.38 8.89 -10.70
C LEU A 93 -0.45 10.03 -11.31
N GLN A 94 -1.30 9.71 -12.29
CA GLN A 94 -2.19 10.69 -12.93
C GLN A 94 -3.18 11.27 -11.92
N SER A 95 -3.83 10.42 -11.13
CA SER A 95 -4.84 10.84 -10.16
C SER A 95 -4.24 11.66 -9.03
N CYS A 96 -3.10 11.24 -8.48
CA CYS A 96 -2.40 11.99 -7.43
C CYS A 96 -1.93 13.35 -7.93
N ARG A 97 -1.49 13.47 -9.19
CA ARG A 97 -1.17 14.76 -9.80
C ARG A 97 -2.38 15.70 -9.81
N ALA A 98 -3.55 15.20 -10.20
CA ALA A 98 -4.79 16.00 -10.19
C ALA A 98 -5.21 16.40 -8.76
N LEU A 99 -4.99 15.51 -7.79
CA LEU A 99 -5.30 15.73 -6.37
C LEU A 99 -4.21 16.50 -5.60
N LYS A 100 -3.10 16.88 -6.27
CA LYS A 100 -1.92 17.53 -5.67
C LYS A 100 -1.33 16.74 -4.50
N ILE A 101 -1.32 15.41 -4.61
CA ILE A 101 -0.68 14.50 -3.65
C ILE A 101 0.73 14.17 -4.16
N PRO A 102 1.80 14.45 -3.38
CA PRO A 102 3.14 14.03 -3.73
C PRO A 102 3.22 12.49 -3.76
N VAL A 103 3.59 11.92 -4.91
CA VAL A 103 3.69 10.48 -5.09
C VAL A 103 4.90 10.09 -5.93
N PHE A 104 5.61 9.05 -5.49
CA PHE A 104 6.54 8.30 -6.33
C PHE A 104 5.93 6.93 -6.67
N GLY A 105 5.87 6.61 -7.96
CA GLY A 105 5.41 5.33 -8.46
C GLY A 105 6.56 4.38 -8.74
N SER A 106 6.26 3.09 -8.89
CA SER A 106 7.23 2.09 -9.36
C SER A 106 7.70 2.44 -10.78
N ILE A 107 8.99 2.27 -11.03
CA ILE A 107 9.57 2.37 -12.37
C ILE A 107 9.37 1.03 -13.06
N TRP A 108 8.94 1.09 -14.31
CA TRP A 108 8.73 -0.07 -15.17
C TRP A 108 9.61 0.10 -16.40
N ASP A 109 10.63 -0.75 -16.53
CA ASP A 109 11.62 -0.76 -17.62
C ASP A 109 11.53 -2.01 -18.51
N ALA A 110 10.60 -2.92 -18.19
CA ALA A 110 10.30 -4.16 -18.92
C ALA A 110 9.32 -3.97 -20.08
#